data_AF-A0A976CFW5-F1
#
_entry.id   AF-A0A976CFW5-F1
#
_cell.length_a   1.000
_cell.length_b   1.000
_cell.length_c   1.000
_cell.angle_alpha   90.00
_cell.angle_beta   90.00
_cell.angle_gamma   90.00
#
_symmetry.space_group_name_H-M   'P 1'
#
loop_
_entity.id
_entity.type
_entity.pdbx_description
1 polymer ?
#
loop_
_entity_poly.entity_id
_entity_poly.type
_entity_poly.pdbx_seq_one_letter_code
_entity_poly.pdbx_strand_id
1 'polypeptide(L)' 'MNIIESILQQMPGISQAQKKFMVILFSTILLVYGKVNFTNMARYSYLSKKIYRRHFFKGFDFP' A
#
# COMPACT_ATOMS: atom_id res chain seq x y z
N MET A 1 -13.47 -2.55 -11.55
CA MET A 1 -13.29 -1.89 -10.24
C MET A 1 -12.92 -2.97 -9.24
N ASN A 2 -11.75 -2.86 -8.62
CA ASN A 2 -11.24 -3.90 -7.72
C ASN A 2 -11.88 -3.73 -6.33
N ILE A 3 -12.24 -4.81 -5.61
CA ILE A 3 -12.94 -4.74 -4.30
C ILE A 3 -12.21 -3.83 -3.30
N ILE A 4 -10.88 -3.84 -3.34
CA ILE A 4 -10.02 -2.98 -2.52
C ILE A 4 -10.28 -1.49 -2.80
N GLU A 5 -10.42 -1.10 -4.07
CA GLU A 5 -10.65 0.30 -4.45
C GLU A 5 -12.03 0.77 -3.98
N SER A 6 -13.07 -0.07 -4.09
CA SER A 6 -14.41 0.29 -3.62
C SER A 6 -14.45 0.51 -2.11
N ILE A 7 -13.75 -0.32 -1.32
CA ILE A 7 -13.68 -0.17 0.13
C ILE A 7 -12.90 1.10 0.49
N LEU A 8 -11.75 1.33 -0.15
CA LEU A 8 -10.93 2.51 0.12
C LEU A 8 -11.64 3.82 -0.27
N GLN A 9 -12.49 3.81 -1.29
CA GLN A 9 -13.28 4.99 -1.67
C GLN A 9 -14.26 5.43 -0.57
N GLN A 10 -14.77 4.50 0.23
CA GLN A 10 -15.70 4.77 1.33
C GLN A 10 -15.02 5.38 2.57
N MET A 11 -13.68 5.43 2.62
CA MET A 11 -12.91 5.98 3.74
C MET A 11 -12.57 7.47 3.51
N PRO A 12 -13.17 8.42 4.26
CA PRO A 12 -13.01 9.85 4.03
C PRO A 12 -11.68 10.42 4.55
N GLY A 13 -11.05 9.80 5.57
CA GLY A 13 -9.78 10.26 6.15
C GLY A 13 -8.51 9.86 5.39
N ILE A 14 -8.64 9.06 4.33
CA ILE A 14 -7.50 8.55 3.56
C ILE A 14 -7.31 9.34 2.27
N SER A 15 -6.13 9.92 2.06
CA SER A 15 -5.81 10.63 0.82
C SER A 15 -5.76 9.70 -0.39
N GLN A 16 -5.97 10.24 -1.60
CA GLN A 16 -5.89 9.45 -2.84
C GLN A 16 -4.52 8.77 -3.04
N ALA A 17 -3.43 9.44 -2.62
CA ALA A 17 -2.09 8.87 -2.67
C ALA A 17 -1.95 7.66 -1.72
N GLN A 18 -2.55 7.71 -0.53
CA GLN A 18 -2.61 6.58 0.40
C GLN A 18 -3.49 5.45 -0.15
N LYS A 19 -4.65 5.75 -0.74
CA LYS A 19 -5.50 4.73 -1.38
C LYS A 19 -4.74 3.98 -2.47
N LYS A 20 -4.07 4.70 -3.37
CA LYS A 20 -3.22 4.10 -4.42
C LYS A 20 -2.10 3.24 -3.84
N PHE A 21 -1.45 3.74 -2.78
CA PHE A 21 -0.42 2.97 -2.08
C PHE A 21 -0.96 1.68 -1.47
N MET A 22 -2.16 1.71 -0.86
CA MET A 22 -2.78 0.54 -0.25
C MET A 22 -3.14 -0.54 -1.29
N VAL A 23 -3.65 -0.15 -2.46
CA VAL A 23 -3.90 -1.08 -3.57
C VAL A 23 -2.60 -1.81 -3.97
N ILE A 24 -1.51 -1.07 -4.13
CA ILE A 24 -0.20 -1.66 -4.46
C ILE A 24 0.30 -2.53 -3.32
N LEU A 25 0.21 -2.06 -2.07
CA LEU A 25 0.68 -2.75 -0.89
C LEU A 25 0.03 -4.12 -0.75
N PHE A 26 -1.31 -4.18 -0.75
CA PHE A 26 -2.05 -5.44 -0.59
C PHE A 26 -1.77 -6.40 -1.73
N SER A 27 -1.74 -5.91 -2.97
CA SER A 27 -1.39 -6.73 -4.13
C SER A 27 0.03 -7.29 -4.01
N THR A 28 0.99 -6.46 -3.57
CA THR A 28 2.39 -6.85 -3.43
C THR A 28 2.58 -7.87 -2.31
N ILE A 29 1.89 -7.73 -1.17
CA ILE A 29 1.96 -8.67 -0.04
C ILE A 29 1.58 -10.09 -0.49
N LEU A 30 0.57 -10.22 -1.35
CA LEU A 30 0.13 -11.52 -1.89
C LEU A 30 1.15 -12.15 -2.86
N LEU A 31 2.01 -11.34 -3.47
CA LEU A 31 3.03 -11.79 -4.44
C LEU A 31 4.40 -12.06 -3.80
N VAL A 32 4.67 -11.48 -2.64
CA VAL A 32 5.97 -11.60 -1.98
C VAL A 32 6.20 -13.04 -1.54
N TYR A 33 7.25 -13.66 -2.09
CA TYR A 33 7.78 -14.90 -1.56
C TYR A 33 8.78 -14.61 -0.42
N GLY A 34 8.53 -15.16 0.77
CA GLY A 34 9.33 -14.94 1.97
C GLY A 34 8.85 -13.78 2.84
N LYS A 35 9.76 -13.11 3.56
CA LYS A 35 9.38 -12.08 4.54
C LYS A 35 8.80 -10.83 3.87
N VAL A 36 7.67 -10.34 4.36
CA VAL A 36 7.08 -9.05 3.99
C VAL A 36 7.89 -7.91 4.63
N ASN A 37 8.98 -7.54 3.98
CA ASN A 37 9.83 -6.39 4.36
C ASN A 37 9.97 -5.43 3.18
N PHE A 38 10.46 -4.21 3.43
CA PHE A 38 10.55 -3.18 2.38
C PHE A 38 11.42 -3.60 1.20
N THR A 39 12.45 -4.42 1.42
CA THR A 39 13.31 -4.92 0.34
C THR A 39 12.56 -5.86 -0.58
N ASN A 40 11.83 -6.84 -0.04
CA ASN A 40 11.04 -7.76 -0.84
C ASN A 40 9.86 -7.03 -1.48
N MET A 41 9.13 -6.18 -0.75
CA MET A 41 8.03 -5.41 -1.33
C MET A 41 8.47 -4.50 -2.49
N ALA A 42 9.68 -3.93 -2.45
CA ALA A 42 10.23 -3.15 -3.56
C ALA A 42 10.72 -4.01 -4.74
N ARG A 43 10.98 -5.30 -4.51
CA ARG A 43 11.34 -6.26 -5.58
C ARG A 43 10.10 -6.72 -6.34
N TYR A 44 8.98 -6.89 -5.65
CA TYR A 44 7.73 -7.40 -6.20
C TYR A 44 6.75 -6.29 -6.63
N SER A 45 7.18 -5.03 -6.65
CA SER A 45 6.36 -3.92 -7.14
C SER A 45 7.20 -2.88 -7.86
N TYR A 46 6.53 -1.92 -8.52
CA TYR A 46 7.18 -0.78 -9.16
C TYR A 46 7.59 0.33 -8.17
N LEU A 47 7.38 0.15 -6.87
CA LEU A 47 7.72 1.15 -5.85
C LEU A 47 9.10 0.88 -5.24
N SER A 48 9.86 1.94 -4.98
CA SER A 48 11.13 1.82 -4.27
C SER A 48 10.95 1.59 -2.76
N LYS A 49 11.97 1.01 -2.12
CA LYS A 49 12.08 0.88 -0.65
C LYS A 49 11.81 2.21 0.08
N LYS A 50 12.24 3.33 -0.51
CA LYS A 50 12.09 4.68 0.05
C LYS A 50 10.62 5.10 0.08
N ILE A 51 9.85 4.76 -0.95
CA ILE A 51 8.41 5.07 -1.01
C ILE A 51 7.68 4.25 0.07
N TYR A 52 7.94 2.94 0.17
CA TYR A 52 7.37 2.13 1.24
C TYR A 52 7.66 2.72 2.62
N ARG A 53 8.93 3.01 2.93
CA ARG A 53 9.31 3.63 4.21
C ARG A 53 8.55 4.94 4.49
N ARG A 54 8.47 5.83 3.50
CA ARG A 54 7.76 7.11 3.63
C ARG A 54 6.28 6.93 3.88
N HIS A 55 5.62 6.02 3.17
CA HIS A 55 4.19 5.79 3.36
C HIS A 55 3.88 5.10 4.69
N PHE A 56 4.71 4.16 5.14
CA PHE A 56 4.57 3.55 6.47
C PHE A 56 4.88 4.51 7.62
N PHE A 57 5.69 5.55 7.39
CA PHE A 57 5.94 6.60 8.38
C PHE A 57 4.79 7.60 8.49
N LYS A 58 3.92 7.69 7.47
CA LYS A 58 2.76 8.58 7.51
C LYS A 58 1.66 7.93 8.34
N GLY A 59 1.03 8.72 9.21
CA GLY A 59 -0.22 8.33 9.84
C GLY A 59 -1.32 8.11 8.81
N PHE A 60 -2.17 7.12 9.08
CA PHE A 60 -3.42 6.92 8.37
C PHE A 60 -4.54 7.30 9.35
N ASP A 61 -5.39 8.23 8.93
CA ASP A 61 -6.57 8.63 9.69
C ASP A 61 -7.72 7.70 9.27
N PHE A 62 -7.71 6.50 9.86
CA PHE A 62 -8.76 5.51 9.63
C PHE A 62 -10.02 5.93 10.42
N PRO A 63 -11.20 5.94 9.78
CA PRO A 63 -12.47 6.15 10.47
C PRO A 63 -12.81 4.98 11.41
#